data_AF-A0A5K1AAG4-F1
#
_entry.id   AF-A0A5K1AAG4-F1
#
_cell.length_a   1.000
_cell.length_b   1.000
_cell.length_c   1.000
_cell.angle_alpha   90.00
_cell.angle_beta   90.00
_cell.angle_gamma   90.00
#
_symmetry.space_group_name_H-M   'P 1'
#
loop_
_entity.id
_entity.type
_entity.pdbx_description
1 polymer ?
#
loop_
_entity_poly.entity_id
_entity_poly.type
_entity_poly.pdbx_seq_one_letter_code
_entity_poly.pdbx_strand_id
1 'polypeptide(L)'
;MTSVKNTLLPPSLVSNLQDVLMNRNGREDAGGSKLEEGTEGCVGTNEEREYQEGKPIVLVTNGDGIGSPGLTELVDALVRSRQYVVHVCAPES
;
A
#
# COMPACT_ATOMS: atom_id res chain seq x y z
N MET A 1 -13.57 -9.13 30.18
CA MET A 1 -12.45 -8.61 29.35
C MET A 1 -12.03 -9.70 28.38
N THR A 2 -12.57 -9.72 27.17
CA THR A 2 -12.02 -10.55 26.10
C THR A 2 -11.92 -9.66 24.87
N SER A 3 -10.80 -8.94 24.77
CA SER A 3 -10.36 -8.38 23.51
C SER A 3 -9.95 -9.57 22.65
N VAL A 4 -10.93 -10.14 21.93
CA VAL A 4 -10.64 -11.11 20.88
C VAL A 4 -9.90 -10.31 19.81
N LYS A 5 -8.57 -10.40 19.83
CA LYS A 5 -7.76 -9.93 18.70
C LYS A 5 -8.17 -10.78 17.51
N ASN A 6 -9.14 -10.30 16.75
CA ASN A 6 -9.56 -10.89 15.50
C ASN A 6 -8.47 -10.57 14.47
N THR A 7 -7.30 -11.16 14.65
CA THR A 7 -6.24 -11.09 13.66
C THR A 7 -6.62 -12.08 12.58
N LEU A 8 -7.45 -11.62 11.63
CA LEU A 8 -7.82 -12.35 10.41
C LEU A 8 -6.60 -12.65 9.51
N LEU A 9 -5.43 -12.12 9.87
CA LEU A 9 -4.18 -12.25 9.13
C LEU A 9 -3.27 -13.29 9.81
N PRO A 10 -2.58 -14.15 9.03
CA PRO A 10 -1.62 -15.10 9.56
C PRO A 10 -0.55 -14.39 10.42
N PRO A 11 -0.19 -14.91 11.62
CA PRO A 11 0.80 -14.28 12.49
C PRO A 11 2.16 -14.06 11.83
N SER A 12 2.56 -14.97 10.92
CA SER A 12 3.80 -14.85 10.14
C SER A 12 3.79 -13.64 9.22
N LEU A 13 2.66 -13.37 8.54
CA LEU A 13 2.48 -12.21 7.69
C LEU A 13 2.60 -10.92 8.50
N VAL A 14 1.96 -10.89 9.67
CA VAL A 14 2.00 -9.74 10.58
C VAL A 14 3.42 -9.45 11.07
N SER A 15 4.18 -10.48 11.47
CA SER A 15 5.58 -10.32 11.91
C SER A 15 6.46 -9.77 10.78
N ASN A 16 6.39 -10.37 9.59
CA ASN A 16 7.19 -9.93 8.45
C ASN A 16 6.90 -8.46 8.09
N LEU A 17 5.63 -8.06 8.10
CA LEU A 17 5.24 -6.67 7.83
C LEU A 17 5.75 -5.72 8.92
N GLN A 18 5.65 -6.09 10.19
CA GLN A 18 6.19 -5.27 11.28
C GLN A 18 7.69 -5.05 11.12
N ASP A 19 8.45 -6.11 10.86
CA ASP A 19 9.91 -6.04 10.69
C ASP A 19 10.31 -5.12 9.52
N VAL A 20 9.66 -5.28 8.35
CA VAL A 20 9.93 -4.45 7.17
C VAL A 20 9.57 -2.99 7.41
N LEU A 21 8.42 -2.73 8.05
CA LEU A 21 7.95 -1.37 8.32
C LEU A 21 8.80 -0.67 9.39
N MET A 22 9.21 -1.39 10.44
CA MET A 22 10.12 -0.86 11.47
C MET A 22 11.49 -0.51 10.86
N ASN A 23 12.01 -1.34 9.96
CA ASN A 23 13.27 -1.03 9.25
C ASN A 23 13.16 0.20 8.33
N ARG A 24 11.96 0.52 7.84
CA ARG A 24 11.72 1.73 7.03
C ARG A 24 11.57 2.98 7.88
N ASN A 25 11.05 2.86 9.10
CA ASN A 25 10.81 3.97 10.01
C ASN A 25 12.09 4.51 10.68
N GLY A 26 13.21 3.79 10.61
CA GLY A 26 14.50 4.21 11.19
C GLY A 26 15.34 5.16 10.33
N ARG A 27 14.83 5.64 9.17
CA ARG A 27 15.58 6.52 8.27
C ARG A 27 14.99 7.93 8.26
N GLU A 28 14.99 8.56 9.43
CA GLU A 28 14.84 10.01 9.52
C GLU A 28 16.20 10.66 9.21
N ASP A 29 16.25 11.29 8.04
CA ASP A 29 17.25 12.23 7.51
C ASP A 29 18.64 11.71 7.08
N ALA A 30 18.85 11.68 5.76
CA ALA A 30 19.98 12.35 5.09
C ALA A 30 19.92 12.09 3.57
N GLY A 31 19.67 13.16 2.81
CA GLY A 31 20.16 13.27 1.43
C GLY A 31 19.11 13.05 0.35
N GLY A 32 18.64 14.18 -0.20
CA GLY A 32 18.19 14.20 -1.58
C GLY A 32 19.26 13.59 -2.48
N SER A 33 18.96 12.44 -3.06
CA SER A 33 19.67 11.93 -4.21
C SER A 33 18.64 11.83 -5.32
N LYS A 34 18.71 12.82 -6.19
CA LYS A 34 18.46 12.76 -7.63
C LYS A 34 17.59 11.58 -8.04
N LEU A 35 16.34 11.89 -8.37
CA LEU A 35 15.49 11.10 -9.25
C LEU A 35 16.32 10.75 -10.49
N GLU A 36 16.93 9.57 -10.50
CA GLU A 36 17.39 8.94 -11.72
C GLU A 36 16.12 8.49 -12.43
N GLU A 37 15.95 9.08 -13.61
CA GLU A 37 14.85 8.97 -14.54
C GLU A 37 14.73 7.54 -15.06
N GLY A 38 14.18 6.65 -14.22
CA GLY A 38 13.63 5.37 -14.65
C GLY A 38 12.26 5.58 -15.24
N THR A 39 12.23 6.13 -16.46
CA THR A 39 11.03 6.18 -17.30
C THR A 39 10.66 4.76 -17.73
N GLU A 40 9.90 4.08 -16.88
CA GLU A 40 9.06 2.95 -17.25
C GLU A 40 7.62 3.39 -17.01
N GLY A 41 7.04 4.01 -18.04
CA GLY A 41 5.93 4.93 -17.92
C GLY A 41 4.62 4.31 -17.42
N CYS A 42 3.96 5.02 -16.50
CA CYS A 42 2.55 5.29 -16.66
C CYS A 42 2.42 6.71 -17.25
N VAL A 43 1.84 6.78 -18.45
CA VAL A 43 1.46 8.05 -19.08
C VAL A 43 0.26 8.59 -18.31
N GLY A 44 0.51 9.22 -17.17
CA GLY A 44 -0.45 10.11 -16.54
C GLY A 44 -0.24 11.51 -17.11
N THR A 45 -1.30 12.12 -17.63
CA THR A 45 -1.28 13.54 -18.00
C THR A 45 -0.92 14.36 -16.75
N ASN A 46 -0.30 15.54 -16.91
CA ASN A 46 0.13 16.40 -15.80
C ASN A 46 -0.98 16.68 -14.77
N GLU A 47 -2.25 16.62 -15.19
CA GLU A 47 -3.43 16.74 -14.34
C GLU A 47 -3.49 15.65 -13.27
N GLU A 48 -3.15 14.40 -13.58
CA GLU A 48 -3.24 13.27 -12.63
C GLU A 48 -2.22 13.39 -11.49
N ARG A 49 -1.06 14.01 -11.72
CA ARG A 49 -0.06 14.21 -10.66
C ARG A 49 -0.49 15.26 -9.64
N GLU A 50 -1.11 16.35 -10.12
CA GLU A 50 -1.70 17.40 -9.27
C GLU A 50 -2.89 16.86 -8.46
N TYR A 51 -3.64 15.89 -9.01
CA TYR A 51 -4.70 15.18 -8.29
C TYR A 51 -4.21 14.26 -7.17
N GLN A 52 -2.94 13.89 -7.09
CA GLN A 52 -2.43 13.04 -5.99
C GLN A 52 -1.74 13.83 -4.87
N GLU A 53 -1.36 15.09 -5.12
CA GLU A 53 -0.76 15.94 -4.10
C GLU A 53 -1.78 16.23 -2.99
N GLY A 54 -1.61 15.58 -1.84
CA GLY A 54 -2.44 15.75 -0.65
C GLY A 54 -3.41 14.60 -0.35
N LYS A 55 -3.54 13.59 -1.24
CA LYS A 55 -4.35 12.40 -0.93
C LYS A 55 -3.59 11.44 -0.01
N PRO A 56 -4.26 10.89 1.02
CA PRO A 56 -3.63 9.86 1.85
C PRO A 56 -3.28 8.62 1.03
N ILE A 57 -2.07 8.09 1.29
CA ILE A 57 -1.57 6.85 0.69
C ILE A 57 -2.00 5.66 1.55
N VAL A 58 -2.64 4.67 0.93
CA VAL A 58 -3.13 3.46 1.61
C VAL A 58 -2.44 2.23 1.02
N LEU A 59 -1.81 1.43 1.87
CA LEU A 59 -1.32 0.09 1.53
C LEU A 59 -2.36 -0.95 1.95
N VAL A 60 -2.87 -1.72 0.99
CA VAL A 60 -3.85 -2.79 1.23
C VAL A 60 -3.15 -4.14 1.05
N THR A 61 -3.41 -5.05 1.99
CA THR A 61 -2.89 -6.42 1.98
C THR A 61 -3.95 -7.38 2.51
N ASN A 62 -3.82 -8.66 2.21
CA ASN A 62 -4.68 -9.73 2.70
C ASN A 62 -3.90 -11.05 2.81
N GLY A 63 -4.52 -12.07 3.41
CA GLY A 63 -3.96 -13.43 3.50
C GLY A 63 -4.32 -14.36 2.35
N ASP A 64 -5.39 -14.06 1.60
CA ASP A 64 -6.00 -14.96 0.60
C ASP A 64 -5.43 -14.80 -0.83
N GLY A 65 -4.47 -13.89 -0.99
CA GLY A 65 -3.82 -13.60 -2.27
C GLY A 65 -4.40 -12.42 -3.04
N ILE A 66 -3.61 -11.95 -4.01
CA ILE A 66 -3.81 -10.73 -4.79
C ILE A 66 -5.07 -10.79 -5.67
N GLY A 67 -5.44 -11.99 -6.11
CA GLY A 67 -6.65 -12.25 -6.91
C GLY A 67 -7.90 -12.57 -6.09
N SER A 68 -7.84 -12.46 -4.76
CA SER A 68 -9.00 -12.81 -3.93
C SER A 68 -10.17 -11.83 -4.15
N PRO A 69 -11.42 -12.31 -4.23
CA PRO A 69 -12.58 -11.45 -4.52
C PRO A 69 -12.74 -10.30 -3.52
N GLY A 70 -12.47 -10.56 -2.23
CA GLY A 70 -12.59 -9.55 -1.18
C GLY A 70 -11.59 -8.41 -1.32
N LEU A 71 -10.36 -8.72 -1.72
CA LEU A 71 -9.34 -7.69 -1.98
C LEU A 71 -9.70 -6.88 -3.22
N THR A 72 -10.09 -7.54 -4.30
CA THR A 72 -10.44 -6.86 -5.56
C THR A 72 -11.58 -5.87 -5.38
N GLU A 73 -12.67 -6.27 -4.71
CA GLU A 73 -13.82 -5.38 -4.49
C GLU A 73 -13.51 -4.21 -3.55
N LEU A 74 -12.69 -4.43 -2.53
CA LEU A 74 -12.23 -3.34 -1.66
C LEU A 74 -11.40 -2.31 -2.45
N VAL A 75 -10.47 -2.78 -3.28
CA VAL A 75 -9.62 -1.91 -4.10
C VAL A 75 -10.45 -1.13 -5.11
N ASP A 76 -11.43 -1.78 -5.77
CA ASP A 76 -12.34 -1.09 -6.70
C ASP A 76 -13.10 0.05 -6.01
N ALA A 77 -13.67 -0.21 -4.83
CA ALA A 77 -14.38 0.80 -4.05
C ALA A 77 -13.47 1.99 -3.66
N LEU A 78 -12.24 1.73 -3.25
CA LEU A 78 -11.27 2.77 -2.88
C LEU A 78 -10.86 3.61 -4.09
N VAL A 79 -10.55 2.98 -5.23
CA VAL A 79 -10.17 3.67 -6.47
C VAL A 79 -11.32 4.51 -7.00
N ARG A 80 -12.55 3.99 -6.98
CA ARG A 80 -13.76 4.73 -7.38
C ARG A 80 -14.02 5.96 -6.54
N SER A 81 -13.65 5.94 -5.26
CA SER A 81 -13.82 7.09 -4.38
C SER A 81 -12.90 8.27 -4.74
N ARG A 82 -11.78 8.00 -5.46
CA ARG A 82 -10.76 8.99 -5.87
C ARG A 82 -10.12 9.77 -4.71
N GLN A 83 -10.33 9.36 -3.45
CA GLN A 83 -9.82 10.04 -2.26
C GLN A 83 -8.43 9.54 -1.81
N TYR A 84 -7.98 8.41 -2.34
CA TYR A 84 -6.77 7.72 -1.88
C TYR A 84 -5.84 7.39 -3.04
N VAL A 85 -4.54 7.39 -2.76
CA VAL A 85 -3.54 6.67 -3.57
C VAL A 85 -3.46 5.26 -3.00
N VAL A 86 -3.90 4.26 -3.76
CA VAL A 86 -3.97 2.87 -3.30
C VAL A 86 -2.79 2.08 -3.84
N HIS A 87 -2.01 1.49 -2.95
CA HIS A 87 -1.02 0.46 -3.28
C HIS A 87 -1.50 -0.88 -2.74
N VAL A 88 -1.36 -1.93 -3.54
CA VAL A 88 -1.78 -3.28 -3.16
C VAL A 88 -0.55 -4.17 -3.11
N CYS A 89 -0.40 -4.92 -2.02
CA CYS A 89 0.66 -5.91 -1.87
C CYS A 89 0.08 -7.12 -1.14
N ALA A 90 0.04 -8.26 -1.81
CA ALA A 90 -0.53 -9.50 -1.30
C ALA A 90 0.22 -10.71 -1.90
N PRO A 91 0.12 -11.90 -1.30
CA PRO A 91 0.62 -13.14 -1.90
C PRO A 91 0.02 -13.38 -3.29
N GLU A 92 0.66 -14.17 -4.15
CA GLU A 92 0.03 -14.57 -5.42
C GLU A 92 -1.17 -15.49 -5.20
N SER A 93 -1.10 -16.35 -4.17
CA SER A 93 -2.12 -17.33 -3.76
C SER A 93 -2.09 -17.57 -2.26
#